data_AF-A0A1M4T199-F1
#
_entry.id   AF-A0A1M4T199-F1
#
_cell.length_a   1.000
_cell.length_b   1.000
_cell.length_c   1.000
_cell.angle_alpha   90.00
_cell.angle_beta   90.00
_cell.angle_gamma   90.00
#
_symmetry.space_group_name_H-M   'P 1'
#
loop_
_entity.id
_entity.type
_entity.pdbx_description
1 polymer ?
#
loop_
_entity_poly.entity_id
_entity_poly.type
_entity_poly.pdbx_seq_one_letter_code
_entity_poly.pdbx_strand_id
1 'polypeptide(L)'
;MKIIKKFYFALLISFISCSTSDDEFSTFNHSNENTQSLELTKKNNIHKTTNVISILLFKLGVEKIIVDKTNNDLIRYNFKTFKSFITKGEFIDLSNYTIILESGTLYLESEPNYKISLNNGEIYLRTSPDSELIKQNNISDNISIRILKSFLIEMTASNEVKMNFQNHIDNIVTEKRVGCSFWDTYVVFSGVMPSSSHSLAEANLQDEIAAYASELSGCRKVGGVDTSCVSGNHACWSTQNYCCD
;
A
#
# COMPACT_ATOMS: atom_id res chain seq x y z
N MET A 1 -32.86 71.99 -64.21
CA MET A 1 -34.07 71.18 -63.97
C MET A 1 -33.77 69.75 -64.43
N LYS A 2 -34.00 68.73 -63.56
CA LYS A 2 -33.78 67.26 -63.71
C LYS A 2 -32.31 66.81 -63.79
N ILE A 3 -31.66 66.38 -62.69
CA ILE A 3 -31.67 65.06 -62.02
C ILE A 3 -31.38 63.88 -62.96
N ILE A 4 -30.17 63.31 -62.88
CA ILE A 4 -29.94 61.85 -62.79
C ILE A 4 -28.74 61.60 -61.86
N LYS A 5 -29.00 60.86 -60.78
CA LYS A 5 -28.04 60.36 -59.79
C LYS A 5 -27.14 59.29 -60.41
N LYS A 6 -25.83 59.38 -60.22
CA LYS A 6 -24.88 58.25 -60.34
C LYS A 6 -24.22 58.09 -58.97
N PHE A 7 -24.59 57.04 -58.22
CA PHE A 7 -23.85 55.78 -58.11
C PHE A 7 -22.40 55.99 -57.68
N TYR A 8 -22.13 55.79 -56.39
CA TYR A 8 -21.03 54.92 -55.94
C TYR A 8 -21.45 54.24 -54.64
N PHE A 9 -21.51 52.92 -54.75
CA PHE A 9 -21.81 51.96 -53.72
C PHE A 9 -20.48 51.67 -53.02
N ALA A 10 -20.26 52.26 -51.84
CA ALA A 10 -19.15 51.89 -50.97
C ALA A 10 -19.71 51.06 -49.81
N LEU A 11 -19.76 49.74 -50.03
CA LEU A 11 -20.08 48.76 -49.01
C LEU A 11 -18.89 48.69 -48.04
N LEU A 12 -19.01 49.37 -46.90
CA LEU A 12 -18.09 49.23 -45.78
C LEU A 12 -18.35 47.87 -45.13
N ILE A 13 -17.54 46.89 -45.50
CA ILE A 13 -17.47 45.60 -44.79
C ILE A 13 -16.80 45.89 -43.44
N SER A 14 -17.63 46.01 -42.40
CA SER A 14 -17.16 45.82 -41.02
C SER A 14 -16.71 44.37 -40.89
N PHE A 15 -15.41 44.16 -40.90
CA PHE A 15 -14.86 42.97 -40.26
C PHE A 15 -15.15 43.12 -38.76
N ILE A 16 -16.14 42.38 -38.29
CA ILE A 16 -16.24 42.00 -36.89
C ILE A 16 -14.99 41.15 -36.65
N SER A 17 -13.92 41.78 -36.17
CA SER A 17 -12.87 41.09 -35.45
C SER A 17 -13.53 40.51 -34.20
N CYS A 18 -13.97 39.27 -34.29
CA CYS A 18 -14.10 38.43 -33.13
C CYS A 18 -12.68 38.37 -32.55
N SER A 19 -12.44 39.12 -31.48
CA SER A 19 -11.34 38.82 -30.58
C SER A 19 -11.68 37.48 -29.93
N THR A 20 -11.39 36.39 -30.65
CA THR A 20 -10.97 35.18 -29.96
C THR A 20 -9.72 35.60 -29.21
N SER A 21 -9.86 35.74 -27.90
CA SER A 21 -8.73 35.60 -27.01
C SER A 21 -7.93 34.42 -27.52
N ASP A 22 -6.67 34.67 -27.86
CA ASP A 22 -5.67 33.63 -27.94
C ASP A 22 -5.64 33.02 -26.53
N ASP A 23 -6.52 32.05 -26.30
CA ASP A 23 -6.22 30.95 -25.40
C ASP A 23 -5.03 30.28 -26.08
N GLU A 24 -3.83 30.76 -25.71
CA GLU A 24 -2.65 29.93 -25.71
C GLU A 24 -3.07 28.64 -25.03
N PHE A 25 -3.37 27.65 -25.86
CA PHE A 25 -3.29 26.26 -25.51
C PHE A 25 -1.82 26.03 -25.13
N SER A 26 -1.50 26.44 -23.91
CA SER A 26 -0.34 25.98 -23.19
C SER A 26 -0.47 24.47 -23.23
N THR A 27 0.37 23.91 -24.07
CA THR A 27 0.72 22.50 -24.04
C THR A 27 1.06 22.25 -22.58
N PHE A 28 0.16 21.58 -21.88
CA PHE A 28 0.32 21.10 -20.51
C PHE A 28 1.44 20.05 -20.55
N ASN A 29 2.66 20.53 -20.71
CA ASN A 29 3.86 19.73 -20.64
C ASN A 29 4.10 19.39 -19.18
N HIS A 30 3.95 18.10 -18.89
CA HIS A 30 4.73 17.35 -17.92
C HIS A 30 5.28 18.13 -16.72
N SER A 31 4.53 18.15 -15.62
CA SER A 31 5.12 18.43 -14.29
C SER A 31 4.46 17.66 -13.14
N ASN A 32 3.72 16.58 -13.43
CA ASN A 32 2.98 15.86 -12.38
C ASN A 32 3.66 14.62 -11.79
N GLU A 33 4.76 14.09 -12.35
CA GLU A 33 5.40 12.90 -11.76
C GLU A 33 6.20 13.23 -10.48
N ASN A 34 6.81 14.41 -10.39
CA ASN A 34 7.66 14.76 -9.24
C ASN A 34 6.86 15.05 -7.96
N THR A 35 5.62 15.52 -8.06
CA THR A 35 4.79 15.85 -6.88
C THR A 35 4.07 14.61 -6.34
N GLN A 36 3.73 13.67 -7.22
CA GLN A 36 3.01 12.44 -6.86
C GLN A 36 3.86 11.43 -6.10
N SER A 37 5.19 11.44 -6.27
CA SER A 37 6.06 10.44 -5.64
C SER A 37 6.51 10.81 -4.22
N LEU A 38 6.54 12.10 -3.85
CA LEU A 38 7.20 12.52 -2.61
C LEU A 38 6.42 12.27 -1.31
N GLU A 39 5.12 11.97 -1.34
CA GLU A 39 4.34 11.84 -0.10
C GLU A 39 4.79 10.63 0.74
N LEU A 40 5.04 9.48 0.11
CA LEU A 40 5.44 8.29 0.85
C LEU A 40 6.79 8.49 1.55
N THR A 41 7.75 9.14 0.87
CA THR A 41 9.04 9.49 1.47
C THR A 41 8.85 10.40 2.70
N LYS A 42 7.90 11.33 2.66
CA LYS A 42 7.59 12.23 3.79
C LYS A 42 6.86 11.53 4.94
N LYS A 43 5.98 10.57 4.63
CA LYS A 43 5.21 9.80 5.63
C LYS A 43 5.95 8.59 6.17
N ASN A 44 7.12 8.27 5.62
CA ASN A 44 7.93 7.16 6.08
C ASN A 44 8.40 7.39 7.53
N ASN A 45 7.92 6.60 8.47
CA ASN A 45 8.35 6.66 9.88
C ASN A 45 9.52 5.72 10.21
N ILE A 46 10.12 5.04 9.22
CA ILE A 46 11.17 4.04 9.40
C ILE A 46 12.47 4.53 8.76
N HIS A 47 13.28 5.24 9.55
CA HIS A 47 14.53 5.84 9.06
C HIS A 47 15.81 5.15 9.53
N LYS A 48 15.69 4.23 10.48
CA LYS A 48 16.79 3.48 11.08
C LYS A 48 16.30 2.08 11.43
N THR A 49 17.24 1.15 11.51
CA THR A 49 17.00 -0.20 12.01
C THR A 49 16.24 -0.16 13.34
N THR A 50 15.13 -0.91 13.44
CA THR A 50 14.18 -0.81 14.55
C THR A 50 13.56 -2.17 14.88
N ASN A 51 13.30 -2.40 16.16
CA ASN A 51 12.46 -3.49 16.67
C ASN A 51 11.13 -2.95 17.25
N VAL A 52 10.83 -1.67 17.01
CA VAL A 52 9.53 -1.06 17.27
C VAL A 52 8.72 -1.17 15.99
N ILE A 53 7.72 -2.04 16.01
CA ILE A 53 6.92 -2.45 14.85
C ILE A 53 5.42 -2.43 15.20
N SER A 54 4.57 -2.31 14.19
CA SER A 54 3.12 -2.46 14.38
C SER A 54 2.75 -3.88 14.80
N ILE A 55 1.58 -4.00 15.44
CA ILE A 55 0.96 -5.29 15.76
C ILE A 55 0.77 -6.14 14.48
N LEU A 56 0.49 -5.52 13.34
CA LEU A 56 0.35 -6.23 12.07
C LEU A 56 1.66 -6.92 11.67
N LEU A 57 2.78 -6.20 11.57
CA LEU A 57 4.05 -6.83 11.20
C LEU A 57 4.51 -7.87 12.21
N PHE A 58 4.24 -7.65 13.50
CA PHE A 58 4.49 -8.66 14.52
C PHE A 58 3.69 -9.95 14.27
N LYS A 59 2.40 -9.84 13.94
CA LYS A 59 1.57 -10.99 13.57
C LYS A 59 2.08 -11.71 12.32
N LEU A 60 2.58 -10.94 11.35
CA LEU A 60 3.25 -11.46 10.15
C LEU A 60 4.65 -12.02 10.42
N GLY A 61 5.06 -12.12 11.70
CA GLY A 61 6.27 -12.81 12.09
C GLY A 61 7.53 -11.95 12.11
N VAL A 62 7.42 -10.62 12.02
CA VAL A 62 8.58 -9.72 12.06
C VAL A 62 9.04 -9.48 13.49
N GLU A 63 10.34 -9.61 13.72
CA GLU A 63 11.03 -9.20 14.95
C GLU A 63 11.63 -7.79 14.79
N LYS A 64 12.27 -7.55 13.64
CA LYS A 64 13.12 -6.38 13.43
C LYS A 64 13.14 -5.99 11.96
N ILE A 65 13.12 -4.69 11.71
CA ILE A 65 13.33 -4.11 10.38
C ILE A 65 14.75 -3.56 10.35
N ILE A 66 15.54 -4.02 9.40
CA ILE A 66 16.92 -3.59 9.16
C ILE A 66 16.89 -2.61 7.99
N VAL A 67 17.46 -1.42 8.21
CA VAL A 67 17.42 -0.32 7.25
C VAL A 67 18.81 -0.03 6.73
N ASP A 68 19.01 -0.23 5.43
CA ASP A 68 20.25 0.08 4.73
C ASP A 68 20.02 1.24 3.75
N LYS A 69 20.63 2.39 4.04
CA LYS A 69 20.54 3.57 3.17
C LYS A 69 21.73 3.60 2.21
N THR A 70 21.48 3.81 0.94
CA THR A 70 22.52 4.12 -0.05
C THR A 70 22.50 5.62 -0.39
N ASN A 71 23.56 6.10 -1.04
CA ASN A 71 23.79 7.53 -1.28
C ASN A 71 22.80 8.20 -2.27
N ASN A 72 21.84 7.47 -2.85
CA ASN A 72 20.99 7.91 -3.97
C ASN A 72 19.49 7.90 -3.64
N ASP A 73 19.07 8.30 -2.42
CA ASP A 73 17.67 8.27 -1.97
C ASP A 73 16.99 6.88 -2.04
N LEU A 74 17.80 5.83 -2.18
CA LEU A 74 17.37 4.44 -2.16
C LEU A 74 17.56 3.89 -0.74
N ILE A 75 16.48 3.36 -0.19
CA ILE A 75 16.46 2.71 1.12
C ILE A 75 16.06 1.26 0.93
N ARG A 76 16.88 0.34 1.44
CA ARG A 76 16.54 -1.09 1.52
C ARG A 76 16.04 -1.43 2.91
N TYR A 77 14.97 -2.22 2.96
CA TYR A 77 14.39 -2.76 4.17
C TYR A 77 14.47 -4.29 4.10
N ASN A 78 15.22 -4.84 5.04
CA ASN A 78 15.34 -6.27 5.28
C ASN A 78 14.62 -6.62 6.58
N PHE A 79 14.16 -7.87 6.70
CA PHE A 79 13.40 -8.31 7.87
C PHE A 79 14.14 -9.42 8.60
N LYS A 80 14.24 -9.29 9.92
CA LYS A 80 14.45 -10.43 10.79
C LYS A 80 13.07 -10.92 11.22
N THR A 81 12.78 -12.18 10.94
CA THR A 81 11.52 -12.83 11.26
C THR A 81 11.73 -13.95 12.26
N PHE A 82 10.64 -14.34 12.91
CA PHE A 82 10.62 -15.41 13.91
C PHE A 82 9.59 -16.50 13.59
N LYS A 83 8.71 -16.25 12.60
CA LYS A 83 7.79 -17.22 12.01
C LYS A 83 7.31 -16.77 10.63
N SER A 84 6.72 -17.70 9.89
CA SER A 84 5.99 -17.42 8.65
C SER A 84 4.52 -17.07 8.94
N PHE A 85 3.86 -16.45 7.97
CA PHE A 85 2.40 -16.29 7.94
C PHE A 85 1.81 -17.00 6.71
N ILE A 86 0.51 -17.24 6.73
CA ILE A 86 -0.19 -17.94 5.64
C ILE A 86 -1.02 -16.93 4.85
N THR A 87 -0.87 -16.95 3.54
CA THR A 87 -1.77 -16.26 2.60
C THR A 87 -1.76 -16.99 1.27
N LYS A 88 -2.93 -17.10 0.63
CA LYS A 88 -3.13 -17.84 -0.63
C LYS A 88 -2.68 -19.30 -0.57
N GLY A 89 -2.80 -19.92 0.60
CA GLY A 89 -2.36 -21.30 0.83
C GLY A 89 -0.84 -21.47 0.89
N GLU A 90 -0.06 -20.39 0.88
CA GLU A 90 1.40 -20.43 0.93
C GLU A 90 1.91 -19.89 2.28
N PHE A 91 2.97 -20.53 2.80
CA PHE A 91 3.74 -20.00 3.92
C PHE A 91 4.73 -18.96 3.41
N ILE A 92 4.60 -17.75 3.93
CA ILE A 92 5.44 -16.62 3.56
C ILE A 92 6.31 -16.23 4.74
N ASP A 93 7.62 -16.24 4.51
CA ASP A 93 8.61 -15.71 5.46
C ASP A 93 9.13 -14.37 4.93
N LEU A 94 8.89 -13.28 5.68
CA LEU A 94 9.31 -11.94 5.27
C LEU A 94 10.84 -11.78 5.23
N SER A 95 11.64 -12.64 5.88
CA SER A 95 13.10 -12.55 5.77
C SER A 95 13.62 -12.88 4.37
N ASN A 96 12.81 -13.54 3.53
CA ASN A 96 13.15 -13.86 2.15
C ASN A 96 12.94 -12.68 1.19
N TYR A 97 12.44 -11.54 1.69
CA TYR A 97 12.08 -10.39 0.86
C TYR A 97 12.89 -9.16 1.27
N THR A 98 13.36 -8.43 0.26
CA THR A 98 13.94 -7.10 0.41
C THR A 98 12.97 -6.09 -0.20
N ILE A 99 12.52 -5.12 0.60
CA ILE A 99 11.69 -4.01 0.10
C ILE A 99 12.60 -2.82 -0.17
N ILE A 100 12.40 -2.19 -1.33
CA ILE A 100 13.12 -0.99 -1.74
C ILE A 100 12.15 0.19 -1.74
N LEU A 101 12.54 1.29 -1.10
CA LEU A 101 11.96 2.61 -1.32
C LEU A 101 12.93 3.41 -2.19
N GLU A 102 12.49 3.79 -3.37
CA GLU A 102 13.24 4.66 -4.28
C GLU A 102 12.28 5.67 -4.88
N SER A 103 12.65 6.95 -4.82
CA SER A 103 11.87 8.05 -5.42
C SER A 103 10.38 7.97 -5.05
N GLY A 104 10.08 7.70 -3.78
CA GLY A 104 8.69 7.68 -3.31
C GLY A 104 7.88 6.42 -3.59
N THR A 105 8.51 5.39 -4.15
CA THR A 105 7.83 4.19 -4.60
C THR A 105 8.43 2.95 -3.92
N LEU A 106 7.56 2.07 -3.43
CA LEU A 106 7.92 0.77 -2.86
C LEU A 106 7.85 -0.34 -3.88
N TYR A 107 8.83 -1.23 -3.86
CA TYR A 107 8.80 -2.48 -4.63
C TYR A 107 9.66 -3.55 -3.97
N LEU A 108 9.44 -4.81 -4.35
CA LEU A 108 10.32 -5.90 -3.92
C LEU A 108 11.52 -5.98 -4.86
N GLU A 109 12.72 -6.15 -4.30
CA GLU A 109 13.95 -6.26 -5.10
C GLU A 109 13.86 -7.41 -6.12
N SER A 110 13.23 -8.53 -5.74
CA SER A 110 13.01 -9.69 -6.62
C SER A 110 11.93 -9.47 -7.70
N GLU A 111 11.05 -8.49 -7.51
CA GLU A 111 9.84 -8.29 -8.31
C GLU A 111 9.61 -6.78 -8.59
N PRO A 112 10.54 -6.10 -9.28
CA PRO A 112 10.56 -4.63 -9.41
C PRO A 112 9.42 -4.06 -10.28
N ASN A 113 8.69 -4.94 -10.97
CA ASN A 113 7.55 -4.56 -11.81
C ASN A 113 6.32 -4.19 -10.97
N TYR A 114 6.19 -4.82 -9.80
CA TYR A 114 5.13 -4.53 -8.83
C TYR A 114 5.55 -3.36 -7.95
N LYS A 115 4.97 -2.20 -8.20
CA LYS A 115 5.28 -0.97 -7.47
C LYS A 115 4.06 -0.40 -6.77
N ILE A 116 4.27 0.17 -5.59
CA ILE A 116 3.25 0.87 -4.79
C ILE A 116 3.75 2.26 -4.46
N SER A 117 2.91 3.28 -4.66
CA SER A 117 3.14 4.63 -4.15
C SER A 117 1.91 5.16 -3.41
N LEU A 118 2.10 6.24 -2.67
CA LEU A 118 1.05 6.94 -1.94
C LEU A 118 1.01 8.39 -2.42
N ASN A 119 -0.16 8.87 -2.82
CA ASN A 119 -0.37 10.24 -3.28
C ASN A 119 -1.77 10.74 -2.89
N ASN A 120 -1.82 11.89 -2.23
CA ASN A 120 -2.97 12.46 -1.54
C ASN A 120 -3.70 11.45 -0.64
N GLY A 121 -2.94 10.60 0.06
CA GLY A 121 -3.49 9.52 0.88
C GLY A 121 -4.09 8.35 0.09
N GLU A 122 -4.10 8.40 -1.24
CA GLU A 122 -4.56 7.31 -2.09
C GLU A 122 -3.39 6.46 -2.55
N ILE A 123 -3.64 5.16 -2.72
CA ILE A 123 -2.59 4.21 -3.08
C ILE A 123 -2.65 3.90 -4.57
N TYR A 124 -1.51 4.03 -5.22
CA TYR A 124 -1.32 3.80 -6.65
C TYR A 124 -0.47 2.56 -6.85
N LEU A 125 -0.83 1.77 -7.85
CA LEU A 125 -0.16 0.53 -8.21
C LEU A 125 0.34 0.54 -9.64
N ARG A 126 1.50 -0.08 -9.82
CA ARG A 126 1.98 -0.52 -11.12
C ARG A 126 2.21 -2.02 -11.07
N THR A 127 1.72 -2.76 -12.05
CA THR A 127 1.79 -4.23 -12.10
C THR A 127 2.52 -4.78 -13.32
N SER A 128 2.92 -3.90 -14.24
CA SER A 128 3.67 -4.22 -15.46
C SER A 128 4.72 -3.13 -15.72
N PRO A 129 5.89 -3.46 -16.30
CA PRO A 129 6.90 -2.47 -16.68
C PRO A 129 6.34 -1.30 -17.50
N ASP A 130 5.43 -1.61 -18.43
CA ASP A 130 4.88 -0.67 -19.40
C ASP A 130 3.59 0.01 -18.93
N SER A 131 3.13 -0.31 -17.71
CA SER A 131 1.93 0.32 -17.15
C SER A 131 2.28 1.58 -16.37
N GLU A 132 1.42 2.60 -16.46
CA GLU A 132 1.49 3.74 -15.55
C GLU A 132 1.07 3.33 -14.12
N LEU A 133 1.45 4.14 -13.13
CA LEU A 133 0.89 4.02 -11.77
C LEU A 133 -0.59 4.38 -11.82
N ILE A 134 -1.44 3.35 -11.76
CA ILE A 134 -2.89 3.53 -11.75
C ILE A 134 -3.39 3.56 -10.31
N LYS A 135 -4.34 4.46 -10.05
CA LYS A 135 -5.14 4.40 -8.82
C LYS A 135 -5.80 3.02 -8.81
N GLN A 136 -5.53 2.23 -7.77
CA GLN A 136 -6.10 0.89 -7.71
C GLN A 136 -7.61 1.02 -7.55
N ASN A 137 -8.40 0.23 -8.27
CA ASN A 137 -9.85 0.09 -8.04
C ASN A 137 -10.25 -1.37 -7.77
N ASN A 138 -9.37 -2.33 -8.06
CA ASN A 138 -9.60 -3.76 -7.92
C ASN A 138 -8.43 -4.46 -7.23
N ILE A 139 -8.76 -5.53 -6.52
CA ILE A 139 -7.86 -6.39 -5.74
C ILE A 139 -6.83 -7.03 -6.68
N SER A 140 -5.56 -6.64 -6.55
CA SER A 140 -4.47 -7.42 -7.15
C SER A 140 -4.14 -8.56 -6.21
N ASP A 141 -4.42 -9.77 -6.68
CA ASP A 141 -4.21 -11.04 -5.99
C ASP A 141 -2.76 -11.53 -6.01
N ASN A 142 -1.81 -10.62 -6.13
CA ASN A 142 -0.40 -10.93 -6.21
C ASN A 142 0.26 -10.82 -4.82
N ILE A 143 1.07 -11.81 -4.44
CA ILE A 143 1.75 -11.86 -3.14
C ILE A 143 2.67 -10.65 -2.91
N SER A 144 3.42 -10.23 -3.93
CA SER A 144 4.31 -9.08 -3.86
C SER A 144 3.56 -7.82 -3.47
N ILE A 145 2.40 -7.61 -4.10
CA ILE A 145 1.52 -6.49 -3.77
C ILE A 145 1.00 -6.59 -2.33
N ARG A 146 0.68 -7.78 -1.82
CA ARG A 146 0.25 -7.99 -0.42
C ARG A 146 1.35 -7.67 0.60
N ILE A 147 2.59 -8.08 0.32
CA ILE A 147 3.76 -7.76 1.15
C ILE A 147 4.02 -6.25 1.15
N LEU A 148 4.09 -5.63 -0.03
CA LEU A 148 4.35 -4.19 -0.16
C LEU A 148 3.26 -3.35 0.53
N LYS A 149 2.01 -3.79 0.43
CA LYS A 149 0.87 -3.21 1.14
C LYS A 149 1.03 -3.27 2.66
N SER A 150 1.39 -4.44 3.19
CA SER A 150 1.61 -4.64 4.62
C SER A 150 2.71 -3.70 5.14
N PHE A 151 3.77 -3.53 4.35
CA PHE A 151 4.88 -2.65 4.71
C PHE A 151 4.53 -1.16 4.59
N LEU A 152 3.70 -0.77 3.62
CA LEU A 152 3.20 0.60 3.51
C LEU A 152 2.44 1.04 4.79
N ILE A 153 1.66 0.14 5.41
CA ILE A 153 1.00 0.40 6.69
C ILE A 153 2.03 0.64 7.78
N GLU A 154 3.04 -0.22 7.88
CA GLU A 154 4.10 -0.06 8.87
C GLU A 154 4.80 1.30 8.72
N MET A 155 5.10 1.69 7.48
CA MET A 155 5.76 2.96 7.19
C MET A 155 4.91 4.16 7.60
N THR A 156 3.59 4.07 7.42
CA THR A 156 2.66 5.19 7.64
C THR A 156 1.99 5.19 9.02
N ALA A 157 2.12 4.09 9.77
CA ALA A 157 1.59 3.94 11.12
C ALA A 157 2.22 4.94 12.09
N SER A 158 1.39 5.52 12.96
CA SER A 158 1.86 6.34 14.09
C SER A 158 2.61 5.47 15.10
N ASN A 159 3.47 6.09 15.90
CA ASN A 159 4.21 5.36 16.94
C ASN A 159 3.31 4.79 18.04
N GLU A 160 2.08 5.31 18.20
CA GLU A 160 1.12 4.88 19.22
C GLU A 160 0.58 3.47 18.98
N VAL A 161 0.54 3.03 17.73
CA VAL A 161 0.08 1.68 17.33
C VAL A 161 1.25 0.70 17.14
N LYS A 162 2.46 1.12 17.51
CA LYS A 162 3.66 0.30 17.46
C LYS A 162 4.08 -0.15 18.85
N MET A 163 4.72 -1.29 18.91
CA MET A 163 5.24 -1.88 20.12
C MET A 163 6.70 -2.29 19.94
N ASN A 164 7.47 -2.24 21.02
CA ASN A 164 8.80 -2.83 21.03
C ASN A 164 8.68 -4.35 21.13
N PHE A 165 9.29 -5.08 20.18
CA PHE A 165 9.24 -6.54 20.13
C PHE A 165 9.69 -7.19 21.44
N GLN A 166 10.84 -6.79 21.99
CA GLN A 166 11.40 -7.44 23.17
C GLN A 166 10.50 -7.26 24.38
N ASN A 167 10.04 -6.02 24.63
CA ASN A 167 9.12 -5.73 25.72
C ASN A 167 7.82 -6.53 25.58
N HIS A 168 7.32 -6.68 24.36
CA HIS A 168 6.10 -7.44 24.11
C HIS A 168 6.28 -8.94 24.37
N ILE A 169 7.40 -9.52 23.93
CA ILE A 169 7.74 -10.92 24.22
C ILE A 169 7.93 -11.15 25.71
N ASP A 170 8.64 -10.26 26.41
CA ASP A 170 8.87 -10.38 27.85
C ASP A 170 7.54 -10.37 28.63
N ASN A 171 6.57 -9.55 28.19
CA ASN A 171 5.22 -9.53 28.74
C ASN A 171 4.45 -10.83 28.44
N ILE A 172 4.57 -11.40 27.23
CA ILE A 172 3.93 -12.67 26.89
C ILE A 172 4.52 -13.83 27.70
N VAL A 173 5.84 -13.88 27.87
CA VAL A 173 6.54 -14.98 28.56
C VAL A 173 6.28 -14.95 30.06
N THR A 174 6.14 -13.75 30.64
CA THR A 174 5.85 -13.58 32.08
C THR A 174 4.40 -13.91 32.42
N GLU A 175 3.46 -13.72 31.48
CA GLU A 175 2.11 -14.24 31.57
C GLU A 175 2.11 -15.75 31.32
N LYS A 176 2.11 -16.56 32.40
CA LYS A 176 1.83 -18.02 32.31
C LYS A 176 0.45 -18.25 31.69
N ARG A 177 0.38 -18.38 30.37
CA ARG A 177 -0.84 -18.75 29.66
C ARG A 177 -0.89 -20.27 29.49
N VAL A 178 -1.97 -20.88 29.97
CA VAL A 178 -2.34 -22.27 29.67
C VAL A 178 -3.02 -22.24 28.30
N GLY A 179 -2.36 -22.72 27.25
CA GLY A 179 -2.85 -22.65 25.86
C GLY A 179 -1.71 -22.71 24.84
N CYS A 180 -1.99 -22.42 23.57
CA CYS A 180 -0.92 -22.29 22.58
C CYS A 180 0.08 -21.23 23.00
N SER A 181 1.36 -21.54 22.82
CA SER A 181 2.38 -20.52 22.94
C SER A 181 2.27 -19.54 21.76
N PHE A 182 2.88 -18.38 21.92
CA PHE A 182 3.05 -17.42 20.85
C PHE A 182 3.76 -18.03 19.62
N TRP A 183 4.67 -18.97 19.86
CA TRP A 183 5.46 -19.67 18.84
C TRP A 183 4.64 -20.68 18.05
N ASP A 184 3.63 -21.28 18.68
CA ASP A 184 2.76 -22.30 18.08
C ASP A 184 1.48 -21.67 17.47
N THR A 185 1.49 -20.34 17.32
CA THR A 185 0.36 -19.59 16.76
C THR A 185 0.63 -19.22 15.31
N TYR A 186 -0.15 -19.80 14.40
CA TYR A 186 -0.17 -19.49 12.97
C TYR A 186 -1.13 -18.35 12.68
N VAL A 187 -0.79 -17.51 11.70
CA VAL A 187 -1.61 -16.36 11.31
C VAL A 187 -2.05 -16.53 9.86
N VAL A 188 -3.37 -16.58 9.65
CA VAL A 188 -3.96 -16.45 8.33
C VAL A 188 -4.22 -14.98 8.06
N PHE A 189 -3.83 -14.52 6.89
CA PHE A 189 -3.81 -13.10 6.52
C PHE A 189 -4.55 -12.85 5.20
N SER A 190 -5.38 -11.80 5.21
CA SER A 190 -6.01 -11.26 4.01
C SER A 190 -5.88 -9.74 3.96
N GLY A 191 -5.75 -9.19 2.75
CA GLY A 191 -5.60 -7.76 2.51
C GLY A 191 -6.32 -7.31 1.25
N VAL A 192 -7.06 -6.19 1.33
CA VAL A 192 -7.97 -5.74 0.26
C VAL A 192 -7.81 -4.24 0.00
N MET A 193 -7.81 -3.82 -1.28
CA MET A 193 -7.76 -2.41 -1.72
C MET A 193 -8.45 -2.16 -3.08
N PRO A 194 -9.00 -0.93 -3.32
CA PRO A 194 -9.60 0.01 -2.38
C PRO A 194 -11.13 0.08 -2.50
N SER A 195 -11.77 0.73 -1.51
CA SER A 195 -13.21 0.68 -1.14
C SER A 195 -13.62 -0.50 -0.24
N SER A 196 -12.64 -1.27 0.22
CA SER A 196 -12.84 -2.36 1.17
C SER A 196 -13.17 -1.82 2.56
N SER A 197 -14.46 -1.82 2.88
CA SER A 197 -14.89 -1.78 4.27
C SER A 197 -14.23 -2.91 5.06
N HIS A 198 -14.12 -2.71 6.37
CA HIS A 198 -13.73 -3.75 7.33
C HIS A 198 -14.34 -5.12 6.99
N SER A 199 -15.64 -5.13 6.66
CA SER A 199 -16.39 -6.34 6.30
C SER A 199 -15.87 -7.08 5.06
N LEU A 200 -15.32 -6.40 4.07
CA LEU A 200 -14.77 -7.06 2.87
C LEU A 200 -13.41 -7.71 3.18
N ALA A 201 -12.57 -7.06 3.99
CA ALA A 201 -11.32 -7.65 4.44
C ALA A 201 -11.57 -8.90 5.29
N GLU A 202 -12.59 -8.87 6.15
CA GLU A 202 -13.01 -10.04 6.94
C GLU A 202 -13.63 -11.16 6.08
N ALA A 203 -14.43 -10.82 5.07
CA ALA A 203 -14.99 -11.79 4.13
C ALA A 203 -13.88 -12.52 3.36
N ASN A 204 -12.94 -11.76 2.78
CA ASN A 204 -11.81 -12.36 2.07
C ASN A 204 -10.93 -13.19 3.01
N LEU A 205 -10.83 -12.83 4.29
CA LEU A 205 -10.15 -13.67 5.27
C LEU A 205 -10.85 -15.03 5.47
N GLN A 206 -12.19 -15.10 5.40
CA GLN A 206 -12.88 -16.38 5.44
C GLN A 206 -12.56 -17.24 4.21
N ASP A 207 -12.44 -16.63 3.03
CA ASP A 207 -12.03 -17.35 1.82
C ASP A 207 -10.60 -17.90 1.94
N GLU A 208 -9.68 -17.11 2.50
CA GLU A 208 -8.30 -17.54 2.77
C GLU A 208 -8.24 -18.69 3.79
N ILE A 209 -9.05 -18.62 4.84
CA ILE A 209 -9.19 -19.70 5.83
C ILE A 209 -9.74 -20.97 5.17
N ALA A 210 -10.76 -20.84 4.32
CA ALA A 210 -11.39 -21.97 3.64
C ALA A 210 -10.42 -22.65 2.65
N ALA A 211 -9.61 -21.86 1.94
CA ALA A 211 -8.58 -22.34 1.04
C ALA A 211 -7.50 -23.17 1.77
N TYR A 212 -7.35 -22.98 3.08
CA TYR A 212 -6.33 -23.62 3.91
C TYR A 212 -6.91 -24.55 4.99
N ALA A 213 -8.17 -24.98 4.82
CA ALA A 213 -8.86 -25.78 5.82
C ALA A 213 -8.17 -27.12 6.11
N SER A 214 -7.49 -27.71 5.12
CA SER A 214 -6.74 -28.97 5.27
C SER A 214 -5.55 -28.85 6.20
N GLU A 215 -4.82 -27.76 6.11
CA GLU A 215 -3.60 -27.50 6.86
C GLU A 215 -3.89 -26.88 8.23
N LEU A 216 -5.06 -26.24 8.37
CA LEU A 216 -5.63 -25.87 9.67
C LEU A 216 -6.34 -27.04 10.37
N SER A 217 -6.33 -28.24 9.79
CA SER A 217 -6.92 -29.41 10.40
C SER A 217 -6.20 -29.74 11.72
N GLY A 218 -6.97 -29.85 12.81
CA GLY A 218 -6.42 -30.01 14.15
C GLY A 218 -6.05 -28.70 14.84
N CYS A 219 -6.10 -27.57 14.14
CA CYS A 219 -5.88 -26.26 14.74
C CYS A 219 -7.17 -25.68 15.32
N ARG A 220 -7.06 -24.98 16.46
CA ARG A 220 -8.16 -24.20 17.05
C ARG A 220 -7.98 -22.71 16.78
N LYS A 221 -9.07 -22.04 16.45
CA LYS A 221 -9.12 -20.58 16.34
C LYS A 221 -8.80 -19.93 17.70
N VAL A 222 -7.94 -18.92 17.71
CA VAL A 222 -7.61 -18.14 18.92
C VAL A 222 -8.04 -16.69 18.73
N GLY A 223 -8.92 -16.20 19.61
CA GLY A 223 -9.40 -14.82 19.58
C GLY A 223 -10.30 -14.50 18.37
N GLY A 224 -10.60 -13.21 18.21
CA GLY A 224 -11.38 -12.67 17.08
C GLY A 224 -10.50 -12.31 15.88
N VAL A 225 -11.16 -11.91 14.79
CA VAL A 225 -10.49 -11.29 13.66
C VAL A 225 -10.03 -9.90 14.07
N ASP A 226 -8.80 -9.54 13.69
CA ASP A 226 -8.27 -8.19 13.87
C ASP A 226 -8.02 -7.55 12.52
N THR A 227 -8.58 -6.37 12.32
CA THR A 227 -8.51 -5.63 11.07
C THR A 227 -7.84 -4.27 11.27
N SER A 228 -6.77 -4.03 10.51
CA SER A 228 -6.09 -2.73 10.46
C SER A 228 -6.38 -2.06 9.13
N CYS A 229 -6.53 -0.73 9.11
CA CYS A 229 -6.77 0.01 7.88
C CYS A 229 -5.88 1.25 7.73
N VAL A 230 -5.61 1.66 6.49
CA VAL A 230 -4.92 2.90 6.12
C VAL A 230 -5.85 3.76 5.27
N SER A 231 -5.69 5.08 5.38
CA SER A 231 -6.45 6.07 4.62
C SER A 231 -7.96 5.93 4.77
N GLY A 232 -8.49 6.12 5.98
CA GLY A 232 -9.95 6.21 6.20
C GLY A 232 -10.78 4.99 5.78
N ASN A 233 -10.23 3.77 5.87
CA ASN A 233 -10.82 2.50 5.42
C ASN A 233 -10.75 2.23 3.92
N HIS A 234 -9.88 2.91 3.18
CA HIS A 234 -9.67 2.61 1.76
C HIS A 234 -8.68 1.47 1.52
N ALA A 235 -7.98 1.01 2.56
CA ALA A 235 -7.08 -0.11 2.52
C ALA A 235 -7.17 -0.85 3.85
N CYS A 236 -7.59 -2.11 3.87
CA CYS A 236 -7.80 -2.85 5.11
C CYS A 236 -7.21 -4.26 5.03
N TRP A 237 -6.74 -4.76 6.17
CA TRP A 237 -6.11 -6.06 6.33
C TRP A 237 -6.65 -6.75 7.56
N SER A 238 -7.10 -7.98 7.39
CA SER A 238 -7.68 -8.78 8.45
C SER A 238 -6.80 -10.00 8.73
N THR A 239 -6.64 -10.32 10.00
CA THR A 239 -5.83 -11.45 10.48
C THR A 239 -6.65 -12.34 11.40
N GLN A 240 -6.45 -13.65 11.29
CA GLN A 240 -6.98 -14.63 12.24
C GLN A 240 -5.85 -15.52 12.74
N ASN A 241 -5.76 -15.67 14.06
CA ASN A 241 -4.81 -16.55 14.71
C ASN A 241 -5.39 -17.95 14.89
N TYR A 242 -4.55 -18.96 14.66
CA TYR A 242 -4.82 -20.37 14.88
C TYR A 242 -3.72 -20.99 15.73
N CYS A 243 -4.12 -21.92 16.58
CA CYS A 243 -3.27 -22.68 17.46
C CYS A 243 -3.29 -24.12 16.99
N CYS A 244 -2.17 -24.64 16.54
CA CYS A 244 -2.03 -26.01 16.06
C CYS A 244 -1.16 -26.78 17.04
N ASP A 245 -1.57 -27.98 17.43
CA ASP A 245 -0.82 -28.88 18.32
C ASP A 245 0.22 -29.70 17.53
#